data_AF-A0A942TDG4-F1
#
_entry.id   AF-A0A942TDG4-F1
#
_cell.length_a   1.000
_cell.length_b   1.000
_cell.length_c   1.000
_cell.angle_alpha   90.00
_cell.angle_beta   90.00
_cell.angle_gamma   90.00
#
_symmetry.space_group_name_H-M   'P 1'
#
loop_
_entity.id
_entity.type
_entity.pdbx_description
1 polymer ?
#
loop_
_entity_poly.entity_id
_entity_poly.type
_entity_poly.pdbx_seq_one_letter_code
_entity_poly.pdbx_strand_id
1 'polypeptide(L)'
;MKTKFYAIIIMSFILFIAGTIGNEGLHSKATTPQDTADILIHPQKSNYDLSKGSVLGDPVAEVVESKSSIPTDELLPKEVTIDDTVFVNIMNEEKFTELSQLALKYNAGLYAIPDSDVFAIVKDETPIFFMSTGAKSALKEYADLLSESLAFSGFENLEEVRGNMNNVLETGNEINVGDGYEGYSIFQEDGWIYVSW
;
A
#
# COMPACT_ATOMS: atom_id res chain seq x y z
N MET A 1 -13.24 -6.87 -26.01
CA MET A 1 -11.83 -6.47 -26.26
C MET A 1 -11.35 -5.63 -25.10
N LYS A 2 -10.73 -6.24 -24.07
CA LYS A 2 -10.10 -5.53 -22.93
C LYS A 2 -8.71 -6.08 -22.58
N THR A 3 -8.25 -7.11 -23.29
CA THR A 3 -7.07 -7.93 -22.96
C THR A 3 -5.74 -7.42 -23.48
N LYS A 4 -5.66 -6.21 -24.05
CA LYS A 4 -4.41 -5.68 -24.63
C LYS A 4 -3.80 -4.49 -23.87
N PHE A 5 -4.50 -3.93 -22.89
CA PHE A 5 -4.04 -2.74 -22.19
C PHE A 5 -3.11 -3.06 -21.03
N TYR A 6 -3.39 -4.11 -20.26
CA TYR A 6 -2.61 -4.39 -19.06
C TYR A 6 -1.23 -5.03 -19.37
N ALA A 7 -1.07 -5.70 -20.52
CA ALA A 7 0.24 -6.16 -21.02
C ALA A 7 1.28 -5.03 -21.19
N ILE A 8 0.85 -3.79 -21.48
CA ILE A 8 1.74 -2.62 -21.52
C ILE A 8 2.15 -2.21 -20.11
N ILE A 9 1.24 -2.31 -19.13
CA ILE A 9 1.44 -1.90 -17.73
C ILE A 9 2.50 -2.78 -17.05
N ILE A 10 2.41 -4.10 -17.18
CA ILE A 10 3.42 -5.02 -16.64
C ILE A 10 4.74 -4.90 -17.43
N MET A 11 4.69 -4.72 -18.76
CA MET A 11 5.90 -4.57 -19.56
C MET A 11 6.64 -3.25 -19.24
N SER A 12 5.93 -2.17 -18.92
CA SER A 12 6.52 -0.93 -18.36
C SER A 12 7.13 -1.19 -16.98
N PHE A 13 6.47 -1.93 -16.10
CA PHE A 13 7.04 -2.33 -14.80
C PHE A 13 8.32 -3.19 -14.94
N ILE A 14 8.34 -4.12 -15.90
CA ILE A 14 9.50 -5.00 -16.15
C ILE A 14 10.64 -4.25 -16.87
N LEU A 15 10.34 -3.30 -17.76
CA LEU A 15 11.36 -2.57 -18.53
C LEU A 15 12.17 -1.56 -17.69
N PHE A 16 11.65 -1.08 -16.56
CA PHE A 16 12.41 -0.17 -15.67
C PHE A 16 13.45 -0.89 -14.81
N ILE A 17 13.34 -2.21 -14.59
CA ILE A 17 14.30 -2.99 -13.78
C ILE A 17 15.60 -3.30 -14.55
N ALA A 18 15.61 -3.19 -15.89
CA ALA A 18 16.79 -3.49 -16.71
C ALA A 18 17.84 -2.35 -16.80
N GLY A 19 17.69 -1.29 -15.99
CA GLY A 19 18.42 -0.03 -16.12
C GLY A 19 19.63 0.20 -15.21
N THR A 20 20.13 -0.76 -14.43
CA THR A 20 21.32 -0.53 -13.57
C THR A 20 22.22 -1.76 -13.40
N ILE A 21 22.83 -2.24 -14.50
CA ILE A 21 24.01 -3.11 -14.39
C ILE A 21 25.26 -2.30 -14.72
N GLY A 22 26.01 -1.96 -13.67
CA GLY A 22 27.39 -1.51 -13.78
C GLY A 22 27.84 -0.61 -12.64
N ASN A 23 28.38 -1.18 -11.57
CA ASN A 23 29.83 -1.14 -11.26
C ASN A 23 30.09 -1.48 -9.79
N GLU A 24 31.17 -2.20 -9.58
CA GLU A 24 31.63 -2.83 -8.34
C GLU A 24 32.18 -1.81 -7.31
N GLY A 25 32.10 -2.13 -6.02
CA GLY A 25 33.14 -1.65 -5.08
C GLY A 25 32.78 -1.34 -3.63
N LEU A 26 32.82 -2.39 -2.79
CA LEU A 26 33.54 -2.45 -1.50
C LEU A 26 33.14 -1.63 -0.24
N HIS A 27 33.04 -2.44 0.84
CA HIS A 27 33.36 -2.21 2.26
C HIS A 27 32.27 -1.81 3.26
N SER A 28 31.68 -2.87 3.83
CA SER A 28 31.05 -2.95 5.15
C SER A 28 32.02 -2.63 6.31
N LYS A 29 31.53 -1.88 7.31
CA LYS A 29 31.95 -1.99 8.72
C LYS A 29 30.77 -1.79 9.67
N ALA A 30 30.45 -2.84 10.42
CA ALA A 30 29.61 -2.82 11.60
C ALA A 30 30.37 -2.22 12.80
N THR A 31 29.70 -1.47 13.68
CA THR A 31 30.05 -1.41 15.12
C THR A 31 28.84 -0.96 15.96
N THR A 32 28.47 -1.77 16.95
CA THR A 32 27.67 -1.42 18.14
C THR A 32 28.62 -1.22 19.32
N PRO A 33 28.32 -0.34 20.30
CA PRO A 33 28.19 -0.85 21.67
C PRO A 33 27.11 -0.19 22.55
N GLN A 34 26.41 -1.07 23.28
CA GLN A 34 25.83 -1.03 24.64
C GLN A 34 25.75 0.26 25.50
N ASP A 35 24.54 0.41 26.09
CA ASP A 35 24.21 0.57 27.53
C ASP A 35 24.55 1.87 28.28
N THR A 36 23.53 2.62 28.74
CA THR A 36 23.13 2.71 30.17
C THR A 36 22.09 3.80 30.48
N ALA A 37 21.21 3.46 31.44
CA ALA A 37 20.55 4.29 32.48
C ALA A 37 19.25 5.09 32.19
N ASP A 38 18.15 4.50 32.67
CA ASP A 38 17.18 5.03 33.66
C ASP A 38 16.78 6.52 33.64
N ILE A 39 15.50 6.80 33.31
CA ILE A 39 14.67 7.78 34.04
C ILE A 39 13.21 7.28 34.12
N LEU A 40 12.76 7.03 35.35
CA LEU A 40 11.36 6.83 35.79
C LEU A 40 10.49 8.07 35.52
N ILE A 41 9.29 7.90 34.98
CA ILE A 41 8.11 8.71 35.37
C ILE A 41 6.86 7.81 35.50
N HIS A 42 6.27 7.83 36.70
CA HIS A 42 5.05 7.11 37.07
C HIS A 42 3.77 7.73 36.47
N PRO A 43 2.70 6.91 36.30
CA PRO A 43 1.42 7.34 35.74
C PRO A 43 0.50 8.00 36.79
N GLN A 44 -0.12 9.13 36.42
CA GLN A 44 -1.21 9.73 37.19
C GLN A 44 -2.56 9.10 36.78
N LYS A 45 -3.19 8.42 37.75
CA LYS A 45 -4.62 8.06 37.75
C LYS A 45 -5.43 9.24 38.29
N SER A 46 -6.51 9.62 37.61
CA SER A 46 -7.58 10.41 38.22
C SER A 46 -8.90 9.65 38.16
N ASN A 47 -9.45 9.38 39.34
CA ASN A 47 -10.77 8.83 39.60
C ASN A 47 -11.85 9.88 39.34
N TYR A 48 -13.00 9.48 38.76
CA TYR A 48 -14.27 10.15 39.00
C TYR A 48 -15.38 9.13 39.27
N ASP A 49 -16.23 9.55 40.20
CA ASP A 49 -17.10 8.79 41.10
C ASP A 49 -18.50 8.51 40.51
N LEU A 50 -19.11 7.41 40.94
CA LEU A 50 -20.48 7.01 40.62
C LEU A 50 -21.48 7.70 41.56
N SER A 51 -22.49 8.40 41.02
CA SER A 51 -23.80 8.47 41.70
C SER A 51 -25.01 8.71 40.75
N LYS A 52 -25.83 7.64 40.67
CA LYS A 52 -27.30 7.47 40.56
C LYS A 52 -28.24 8.57 40.00
N GLY A 53 -29.18 8.10 39.16
CA GLY A 53 -30.63 8.46 39.14
C GLY A 53 -31.17 8.89 37.75
N SER A 54 -31.71 7.99 36.91
CA SER A 54 -33.12 7.53 36.79
C SER A 54 -34.10 8.48 36.08
N VAL A 55 -34.74 7.98 35.00
CA VAL A 55 -36.16 8.09 34.57
C VAL A 55 -36.42 8.48 33.08
N LEU A 56 -36.94 7.48 32.33
CA LEU A 56 -37.93 7.43 31.22
C LEU A 56 -37.70 8.08 29.83
N GLY A 57 -37.82 7.25 28.78
CA GLY A 57 -38.40 7.61 27.47
C GLY A 57 -37.85 6.85 26.24
N ASP A 58 -38.54 5.79 25.78
CA ASP A 58 -38.33 5.08 24.49
C ASP A 58 -38.89 5.88 23.28
N PRO A 59 -38.63 5.51 21.99
CA PRO A 59 -37.83 4.41 21.47
C PRO A 59 -36.68 4.87 20.54
N VAL A 60 -35.54 4.19 20.63
CA VAL A 60 -34.37 4.43 19.77
C VAL A 60 -34.61 3.79 18.40
N ALA A 61 -34.40 4.62 17.37
CA ALA A 61 -34.40 4.25 15.97
C ALA A 61 -33.56 2.98 15.73
N GLU A 62 -34.10 2.10 14.90
CA GLU A 62 -33.44 0.92 14.36
C GLU A 62 -32.13 1.36 13.67
N VAL A 63 -31.01 1.18 14.38
CA VAL A 63 -29.68 1.31 13.81
C VAL A 63 -29.52 0.10 12.90
N VAL A 64 -29.78 0.32 11.62
CA VAL A 64 -29.42 -0.62 10.55
C VAL A 64 -27.90 -0.74 10.57
N GLU A 65 -27.42 -1.77 11.25
CA GLU A 65 -26.04 -2.20 11.24
C GLU A 65 -25.69 -2.60 9.81
N SER A 66 -25.15 -1.64 9.06
CA SER A 66 -24.49 -1.89 7.77
C SER A 66 -23.27 -2.75 8.05
N LYS A 67 -23.50 -4.07 8.03
CA LYS A 67 -22.46 -5.10 8.06
C LYS A 67 -21.53 -4.87 6.87
N SER A 68 -20.45 -4.13 7.11
CA SER A 68 -19.29 -4.09 6.23
C SER A 68 -18.78 -5.53 6.12
N SER A 69 -19.10 -6.17 5.00
CA SER A 69 -18.66 -7.53 4.71
C SER A 69 -17.19 -7.49 4.31
N ILE A 70 -16.31 -7.42 5.31
CA ILE A 70 -14.89 -7.68 5.12
C ILE A 70 -14.78 -9.07 4.48
N PRO A 71 -14.19 -9.21 3.28
CA PRO A 71 -13.98 -10.51 2.67
C PRO A 71 -13.17 -11.37 3.63
N THR A 72 -13.79 -12.42 4.16
CA THR A 72 -13.06 -13.46 4.87
C THR A 72 -12.27 -14.23 3.81
N ASP A 73 -11.01 -14.53 4.10
CA ASP A 73 -10.07 -15.17 3.18
C ASP A 73 -10.64 -16.41 2.45
N GLU A 74 -11.57 -17.14 3.06
CA GLU A 74 -12.30 -18.27 2.45
C GLU A 74 -13.11 -17.92 1.18
N LEU A 75 -13.42 -16.64 0.94
CA LEU A 75 -14.18 -16.18 -0.23
C LEU A 75 -13.31 -15.66 -1.38
N LEU A 76 -12.01 -15.43 -1.14
CA LEU A 76 -11.11 -14.94 -2.17
C LEU A 76 -10.61 -16.11 -3.05
N PRO A 77 -10.51 -15.92 -4.38
CA PRO A 77 -9.84 -16.89 -5.24
C PRO A 77 -8.44 -17.25 -4.73
N LYS A 78 -8.05 -18.51 -4.90
CA LYS A 78 -6.66 -18.95 -4.62
C LYS A 78 -5.67 -18.35 -5.61
N GLU A 79 -6.13 -18.14 -6.84
CA GLU A 79 -5.32 -17.65 -7.95
C GLU A 79 -6.18 -16.72 -8.81
N VAL A 80 -5.53 -15.75 -9.44
CA VAL A 80 -6.12 -14.88 -10.46
C VAL A 80 -5.17 -14.77 -11.65
N THR A 81 -5.71 -14.60 -12.85
CA THR A 81 -4.91 -14.37 -14.06
C THR A 81 -5.03 -12.93 -14.49
N ILE A 82 -3.90 -12.23 -14.55
CA ILE A 82 -3.77 -10.84 -15.00
C ILE A 82 -2.77 -10.87 -16.16
N ASP A 83 -3.17 -10.47 -17.36
CA ASP A 83 -2.35 -10.51 -18.59
C ASP A 83 -1.58 -11.82 -18.79
N ASP A 84 -2.33 -12.92 -18.84
CA ASP A 84 -1.76 -14.25 -19.05
C ASP A 84 -0.74 -14.68 -17.96
N THR A 85 -0.63 -13.91 -16.88
CA THR A 85 0.24 -14.17 -15.74
C THR A 85 -0.59 -14.60 -14.53
N VAL A 86 -0.19 -15.69 -13.88
CA VAL A 86 -0.87 -16.22 -12.71
C VAL A 86 -0.32 -15.55 -11.45
N PHE A 87 -1.22 -14.98 -10.67
CA PHE A 87 -0.93 -14.47 -9.34
C PHE A 87 -1.61 -15.37 -8.30
N VAL A 88 -0.89 -15.68 -7.22
CA VAL A 88 -1.35 -16.54 -6.12
C VAL A 88 -1.75 -15.66 -4.93
N ASN A 89 -2.85 -16.01 -4.28
CA ASN A 89 -3.34 -15.34 -3.08
C ASN A 89 -2.34 -15.52 -1.93
N ILE A 90 -1.96 -14.41 -1.31
CA ILE A 90 -0.99 -14.36 -0.21
C ILE A 90 -1.54 -13.63 1.02
N MET A 91 -2.86 -13.52 1.14
CA MET A 91 -3.54 -12.74 2.19
C MET A 91 -3.11 -13.14 3.61
N ASN A 92 -2.85 -14.42 3.84
CA ASN A 92 -2.49 -14.96 5.16
C ASN A 92 -0.98 -15.10 5.40
N GLU A 93 -0.14 -14.62 4.50
CA GLU A 93 1.30 -14.68 4.72
C GLU A 93 1.72 -13.60 5.74
N GLU A 94 2.23 -14.03 6.89
CA GLU A 94 2.56 -13.14 8.03
C GLU A 94 3.47 -11.97 7.64
N LYS A 95 4.45 -12.21 6.75
CA LYS A 95 5.38 -11.18 6.25
C LYS A 95 4.69 -10.07 5.43
N PHE A 96 3.46 -10.28 4.96
CA PHE A 96 2.70 -9.33 4.16
C PHE A 96 1.51 -8.71 4.92
N THR A 97 1.48 -8.85 6.25
CA THR A 97 0.36 -8.39 7.10
C THR A 97 -0.08 -6.95 6.82
N GLU A 98 0.85 -6.01 6.64
CA GLU A 98 0.50 -4.60 6.36
C GLU A 98 -0.21 -4.43 5.02
N LEU A 99 0.27 -5.10 3.97
CA LEU A 99 -0.35 -5.08 2.65
C LEU A 99 -1.69 -5.83 2.64
N SER A 100 -1.80 -6.95 3.36
CA SER A 100 -3.05 -7.68 3.52
C SER A 100 -4.11 -6.83 4.22
N GLN A 101 -3.74 -6.10 5.28
CA GLN A 101 -4.63 -5.17 5.96
C GLN A 101 -5.06 -4.01 5.05
N LEU A 102 -4.13 -3.47 4.25
CA LEU A 102 -4.46 -2.46 3.26
C LEU A 102 -5.45 -3.02 2.22
N ALA A 103 -5.23 -4.21 1.67
CA ALA A 103 -6.17 -4.83 0.72
C ALA A 103 -7.57 -5.01 1.32
N LEU A 104 -7.66 -5.50 2.57
CA LEU A 104 -8.94 -5.65 3.28
C LEU A 104 -9.68 -4.33 3.45
N LYS A 105 -8.99 -3.22 3.74
CA LYS A 105 -9.59 -1.88 3.85
C LYS A 105 -10.36 -1.47 2.59
N TYR A 106 -9.93 -1.96 1.42
CA TYR A 106 -10.56 -1.68 0.13
C TYR A 106 -11.51 -2.80 -0.34
N ASN A 107 -11.80 -3.80 0.51
CA ASN A 107 -12.56 -5.01 0.17
C ASN A 107 -11.94 -5.77 -1.01
N ALA A 108 -10.62 -5.92 -1.01
CA ALA A 108 -9.84 -6.54 -2.06
C ALA A 108 -8.97 -7.68 -1.53
N GLY A 109 -8.44 -8.51 -2.44
CA GLY A 109 -7.45 -9.54 -2.14
C GLY A 109 -6.04 -9.14 -2.56
N LEU A 110 -5.03 -9.64 -1.86
CA LEU A 110 -3.61 -9.47 -2.15
C LEU A 110 -3.07 -10.72 -2.82
N TYR A 111 -2.41 -10.53 -3.96
CA TYR A 111 -1.86 -11.60 -4.77
C TYR A 111 -0.42 -11.29 -5.19
N ALA A 112 0.38 -12.34 -5.45
CA ALA A 112 1.76 -12.22 -5.88
C ALA A 112 2.07 -13.14 -7.07
N ILE A 113 3.00 -12.73 -7.92
CA ILE A 113 3.63 -13.67 -8.86
C ILE A 113 4.59 -14.58 -8.06
N PRO A 114 4.48 -15.91 -8.16
CA PRO A 114 5.42 -16.82 -7.50
C PRO A 114 6.89 -16.50 -7.86
N ASP A 115 7.77 -16.56 -6.87
CA ASP A 115 9.22 -16.32 -7.01
C ASP A 115 9.58 -14.93 -7.59
N SER A 116 8.68 -13.94 -7.46
CA SER A 116 8.86 -12.56 -7.89
C SER A 116 8.62 -11.59 -6.73
N ASP A 117 9.08 -10.35 -6.88
CA ASP A 117 8.74 -9.23 -6.01
C ASP A 117 7.51 -8.43 -6.50
N VAL A 118 6.73 -8.99 -7.43
CA VAL A 118 5.56 -8.32 -8.03
C VAL A 118 4.28 -8.75 -7.31
N PHE A 119 3.51 -7.76 -6.87
CA PHE A 119 2.27 -7.93 -6.13
C PHE A 119 1.14 -7.14 -6.76
N ALA A 120 -0.09 -7.61 -6.56
CA ALA A 120 -1.31 -6.95 -7.01
C ALA A 120 -2.36 -6.96 -5.89
N ILE A 121 -3.09 -5.85 -5.75
CA ILE A 121 -4.35 -5.84 -5.01
C ILE A 121 -5.49 -5.86 -6.02
N VAL A 122 -6.37 -6.85 -5.88
CA VAL A 122 -7.42 -7.17 -6.85
C VAL A 122 -8.78 -7.12 -6.18
N LYS A 123 -9.68 -6.34 -6.76
CA LYS A 123 -11.06 -6.16 -6.30
C LYS A 123 -12.00 -6.52 -7.45
N ASP A 124 -12.96 -7.41 -7.20
CA ASP A 124 -13.97 -7.82 -8.20
C ASP A 124 -13.31 -8.22 -9.54
N GLU A 125 -12.30 -9.09 -9.48
CA GLU A 125 -11.49 -9.55 -10.63
C GLU A 125 -10.70 -8.45 -11.37
N THR A 126 -10.70 -7.22 -10.86
CA THR A 126 -10.01 -6.08 -11.46
C THR A 126 -8.80 -5.68 -10.61
N PRO A 127 -7.58 -5.62 -11.17
CA PRO A 127 -6.45 -5.08 -10.45
C PRO A 127 -6.65 -3.59 -10.22
N ILE A 128 -6.49 -3.16 -8.97
CA ILE A 128 -6.64 -1.75 -8.56
C ILE A 128 -5.30 -1.14 -8.10
N PHE A 129 -4.31 -1.98 -7.84
CA PHE A 129 -2.97 -1.59 -7.43
C PHE A 129 -1.95 -2.66 -7.81
N PHE A 130 -0.75 -2.22 -8.18
CA PHE A 130 0.43 -3.06 -8.37
C PHE A 130 1.62 -2.50 -7.59
N MET A 131 2.52 -3.38 -7.18
CA MET A 131 3.83 -2.98 -6.68
C MET A 131 4.92 -3.97 -7.04
N SER A 132 6.14 -3.46 -7.14
CA SER A 132 7.39 -4.21 -7.16
C SER A 132 8.40 -3.52 -6.26
N THR A 133 9.62 -4.05 -6.19
CA THR A 133 10.75 -3.23 -5.72
C THR A 133 10.92 -2.03 -6.65
N GLY A 134 10.94 -0.82 -6.09
CA GLY A 134 11.20 0.43 -6.84
C GLY A 134 10.02 1.02 -7.61
N ALA A 135 8.82 0.42 -7.52
CA ALA A 135 7.63 1.01 -8.13
C ALA A 135 6.32 0.58 -7.48
N LYS A 136 5.37 1.50 -7.42
CA LYS A 136 3.99 1.28 -7.00
C LYS A 136 3.05 2.01 -7.95
N SER A 137 1.89 1.44 -8.20
CA SER A 137 0.86 2.08 -9.01
C SER A 137 -0.53 1.73 -8.54
N ALA A 138 -1.47 2.64 -8.77
CA ALA A 138 -2.89 2.41 -8.54
C ALA A 138 -3.71 3.03 -9.66
N LEU A 139 -4.90 2.50 -9.88
CA LEU A 139 -5.94 3.22 -10.62
C LEU A 139 -6.16 4.58 -9.96
N LYS A 140 -6.41 5.65 -10.75
CA LYS A 140 -6.57 7.02 -10.21
C LYS A 140 -7.63 7.13 -9.11
N GLU A 141 -8.72 6.39 -9.24
CA GLU A 141 -9.80 6.34 -8.23
C GLU A 141 -9.40 5.65 -6.92
N TYR A 142 -8.24 4.96 -6.90
CA TYR A 142 -7.61 4.34 -5.75
C TYR A 142 -6.26 5.00 -5.40
N ALA A 143 -6.05 6.28 -5.75
CA ALA A 143 -4.82 7.01 -5.41
C ALA A 143 -4.54 7.05 -3.89
N ASP A 144 -5.59 7.07 -3.06
CA ASP A 144 -5.43 6.97 -1.59
C ASP A 144 -4.76 5.66 -1.17
N LEU A 145 -5.08 4.54 -1.86
CA LEU A 145 -4.43 3.25 -1.60
C LEU A 145 -2.93 3.34 -1.90
N LEU A 146 -2.55 3.97 -3.01
CA LEU A 146 -1.14 4.21 -3.34
C LEU A 146 -0.45 5.05 -2.27
N SER A 147 -1.06 6.17 -1.87
CA SER A 147 -0.57 7.06 -0.81
C SER A 147 -0.37 6.36 0.54
N GLU A 148 -1.32 5.51 0.94
CA GLU A 148 -1.23 4.71 2.16
C GLU A 148 -0.13 3.66 2.05
N SER A 149 -0.03 3.00 0.90
CA SER A 149 0.98 1.98 0.68
C SER A 149 2.41 2.52 0.77
N LEU A 150 2.64 3.79 0.40
CA LEU A 150 3.96 4.44 0.46
C LEU A 150 4.45 4.63 1.90
N ALA A 151 3.56 4.67 2.89
CA ALA A 151 3.94 4.74 4.30
C ALA A 151 4.73 3.51 4.76
N PHE A 152 4.51 2.34 4.12
CA PHE A 152 5.23 1.10 4.40
C PHE A 152 6.59 1.03 3.68
N SER A 153 6.87 1.96 2.76
CA SER A 153 8.08 1.95 1.92
C SER A 153 9.25 2.76 2.47
N GLY A 154 9.13 3.32 3.68
CA GLY A 154 10.23 4.04 4.33
C GLY A 154 10.58 5.38 3.70
N PHE A 155 9.68 5.98 2.91
CA PHE A 155 9.86 7.34 2.38
C PHE A 155 9.95 8.36 3.52
N GLU A 156 11.09 9.04 3.65
CA GLU A 156 11.29 10.08 4.67
C GLU A 156 10.36 11.30 4.47
N ASN A 157 10.04 11.62 3.22
CA ASN A 157 9.25 12.81 2.84
C ASN A 157 7.85 12.44 2.30
N LEU A 158 7.13 11.56 3.00
CA LEU A 158 5.82 11.06 2.56
C LEU A 158 4.82 12.18 2.23
N GLU A 159 4.81 13.27 2.98
CA GLU A 159 3.93 14.42 2.73
C GLU A 159 4.26 15.16 1.42
N GLU A 160 5.54 15.25 1.07
CA GLU A 160 5.97 15.84 -0.21
C GLU A 160 5.54 14.94 -1.37
N VAL A 161 5.77 13.63 -1.27
CA VAL A 161 5.36 12.65 -2.29
C VAL A 161 3.84 12.69 -2.50
N ARG A 162 3.06 12.79 -1.41
CA ARG A 162 1.60 12.97 -1.46
C ARG A 162 1.18 14.26 -2.17
N GLY A 163 1.83 15.37 -1.84
CA GLY A 163 1.59 16.66 -2.49
C GLY A 163 1.87 16.61 -3.99
N ASN A 164 2.98 15.96 -4.37
CA ASN A 164 3.34 15.77 -5.78
C ASN A 164 2.38 14.82 -6.48
N MET A 165 1.95 13.74 -5.84
CA MET A 165 0.92 12.84 -6.37
C MET A 165 -0.38 13.58 -6.69
N ASN A 166 -0.84 14.45 -5.79
CA ASN A 166 -2.02 15.29 -6.02
C ASN A 166 -1.81 16.26 -7.19
N ASN A 167 -0.64 16.90 -7.27
CA ASN A 167 -0.31 17.79 -8.39
C ASN A 167 -0.34 17.04 -9.73
N VAL A 168 0.22 15.84 -9.78
CA VAL A 168 0.17 14.98 -10.95
C VAL A 168 -1.29 14.68 -11.29
N LEU A 169 -2.09 14.16 -10.35
CA LEU A 169 -3.51 13.84 -10.57
C LEU A 169 -4.33 15.02 -11.12
N GLU A 170 -4.06 16.25 -10.64
CA GLU A 170 -4.76 17.46 -11.07
C GLU A 170 -4.30 17.96 -12.45
N THR A 171 -3.00 17.91 -12.72
CA THR A 171 -2.41 18.60 -13.89
C THR A 171 -2.12 17.67 -15.07
N GLY A 172 -1.94 16.37 -14.81
CA GLY A 172 -1.45 15.41 -15.79
C GLY A 172 0.06 15.48 -16.05
N ASN A 173 0.77 16.44 -15.45
CA ASN A 173 2.20 16.60 -15.67
C ASN A 173 2.99 15.62 -14.81
N GLU A 174 4.02 15.02 -15.39
CA GLU A 174 4.99 14.20 -14.67
C GLU A 174 5.86 15.06 -13.74
N ILE A 175 6.18 14.53 -12.57
CA ILE A 175 7.10 15.13 -11.61
C ILE A 175 8.27 14.17 -11.40
N ASN A 176 9.49 14.71 -11.52
CA ASN A 176 10.72 14.02 -11.18
C ASN A 176 11.42 14.82 -10.07
N VAL A 177 11.78 14.14 -8.98
CA VAL A 177 12.48 14.73 -7.83
C VAL A 177 13.79 14.01 -7.61
N GLY A 178 14.87 14.77 -7.41
CA GLY A 178 16.21 14.23 -7.19
C GLY A 178 16.90 13.74 -8.47
N ASP A 179 18.15 13.31 -8.32
CA ASP A 179 18.98 12.71 -9.38
C ASP A 179 19.50 11.34 -8.91
N GLY A 180 19.42 10.30 -9.75
CA GLY A 180 20.00 8.99 -9.45
C GLY A 180 19.22 8.16 -8.42
N TYR A 181 19.93 7.46 -7.52
CA TYR A 181 19.37 6.48 -6.57
C TYR A 181 18.60 7.07 -5.38
N GLU A 182 18.53 8.40 -5.27
CA GLU A 182 17.87 9.11 -4.17
C GLU A 182 16.62 9.88 -4.67
N GLY A 183 16.22 9.67 -5.93
CA GLY A 183 15.11 10.35 -6.55
C GLY A 183 13.84 9.51 -6.65
N TYR A 184 12.75 10.14 -7.09
CA TYR A 184 11.54 9.45 -7.49
C TYR A 184 10.85 10.16 -8.65
N SER A 185 10.05 9.39 -9.40
CA SER A 185 9.18 9.89 -10.46
C SER A 185 7.72 9.60 -10.14
N ILE A 186 6.84 10.55 -10.43
CA ILE A 186 5.39 10.40 -10.36
C ILE A 186 4.80 10.77 -11.71
N PHE A 187 4.03 9.87 -12.30
CA PHE A 187 3.39 10.09 -13.60
C PHE A 187 2.05 9.36 -13.71
N GLN A 188 1.29 9.69 -14.75
CA GLN A 188 0.03 9.03 -15.08
C GLN A 188 0.10 8.41 -16.46
N GLU A 189 -0.41 7.20 -16.58
CA GLU A 189 -0.52 6.49 -17.85
C GLU A 189 -1.75 5.58 -17.80
N ASP A 190 -2.56 5.55 -18.86
CA ASP A 190 -3.69 4.63 -19.04
C ASP A 190 -4.69 4.54 -17.86
N GLY A 191 -4.93 5.64 -17.15
CA GLY A 191 -5.87 5.66 -16.02
C GLY A 191 -5.25 5.24 -14.68
N TRP A 192 -3.94 5.02 -14.66
CA TRP A 192 -3.14 4.72 -13.48
C TRP A 192 -2.27 5.92 -13.10
N ILE A 193 -1.91 5.94 -11.83
CA ILE A 193 -0.84 6.78 -11.29
C ILE A 193 0.29 5.88 -10.80
N TYR A 194 1.51 6.28 -11.10
CA TYR A 194 2.74 5.54 -10.80
C TYR A 194 3.63 6.38 -9.90
N VAL A 195 4.32 5.72 -8.98
CA VAL A 195 5.42 6.26 -8.19
C VAL A 195 6.57 5.26 -8.32
N SER A 196 7.73 5.71 -8.80
CA SER A 196 8.93 4.88 -8.98
C SER A 196 10.16 5.53 -8.35
N TRP A 197 11.05 4.73 -7.75
CA TRP A 197 12.26 5.14 -7.04
C TRP A 197 13.35 4.05 -7.09
#